data_AF-A0A016W441-F1
#
_entry.id   AF-A0A016W441-F1
#
_cell.length_a   1.000
_cell.length_b   1.000
_cell.length_c   1.000
_cell.angle_alpha   90.00
_cell.angle_beta   90.00
_cell.angle_gamma   90.00
#
_symmetry.space_group_name_H-M   'P 1'
#
loop_
_entity.id
_entity.type
_entity.pdbx_description
1 polymer ?
#
loop_
_entity_poly.entity_id
_entity_poly.type
_entity_poly.pdbx_seq_one_letter_code
_entity_poly.pdbx_strand_id
1 'polypeptide(L)'
;MWRILQHDKPEDFVIATGKQTTVRDFCNLAFKEIGMELEWEGEGIDEVGKEKGTGIVRVKVNPKYYRPTEVETLLGDPSKAKKVLGWEAQISIDQLVKEMVASDVALMTANPMA
;
A
#
# COMPACT_ATOMS: atom_id res chain seq x y z
N MET A 1 -11.05 13.82 8.54
CA MET A 1 -12.12 14.79 8.20
C MET A 1 -12.52 15.68 9.36
N TRP A 2 -12.63 15.16 10.60
CA TRP A 2 -13.08 15.95 11.77
C TRP A 2 -12.41 17.33 11.92
N ARG A 3 -11.07 17.42 11.81
CA ARG A 3 -10.34 18.69 11.92
C ARG A 3 -10.70 19.74 10.86
N ILE A 4 -11.05 19.32 9.65
CA ILE A 4 -11.48 20.25 8.58
C ILE A 4 -12.81 20.90 8.98
N LEU A 5 -13.72 20.13 9.59
CA LEU A 5 -15.01 20.64 10.05
C LEU A 5 -14.91 21.55 11.28
N GLN A 6 -13.78 21.56 11.98
CA GLN A 6 -13.52 22.47 13.09
C GLN A 6 -12.82 23.77 12.65
N HIS A 7 -12.51 23.91 11.35
CA HIS A 7 -11.86 25.11 10.80
C HIS A 7 -12.89 26.22 10.57
N ASP A 8 -12.59 27.44 11.01
CA ASP A 8 -13.53 28.56 11.02
C ASP A 8 -13.99 29.00 9.61
N LYS A 9 -13.15 28.76 8.60
CA LYS A 9 -13.43 29.16 7.21
C LYS A 9 -13.51 27.92 6.32
N PRO A 10 -14.52 27.80 5.43
CA PRO A 10 -14.60 26.68 4.51
C PRO A 10 -13.44 26.75 3.51
N GLU A 11 -12.64 25.71 3.47
CA GLU A 11 -11.47 25.60 2.59
C GLU A 11 -11.23 24.13 2.21
N ASP A 12 -10.63 23.94 1.05
CA ASP A 12 -10.21 22.61 0.58
C ASP A 12 -8.78 22.29 1.00
N PHE A 13 -8.53 21.02 1.32
CA PHE A 13 -7.24 20.53 1.79
C PHE A 13 -6.88 19.20 1.12
N VAL A 14 -5.62 19.06 0.69
CA VAL A 14 -5.04 17.77 0.33
C VAL A 14 -4.64 17.03 1.60
N ILE A 15 -5.09 15.79 1.74
CA ILE A 15 -4.75 14.88 2.84
C ILE A 15 -3.98 13.70 2.25
N ALA A 16 -2.68 13.64 2.49
CA ALA A 16 -1.78 12.63 1.97
C ALA A 16 -0.58 12.43 2.90
N THR A 17 0.17 11.35 2.70
CA THR A 17 1.42 11.09 3.42
C THR A 17 2.62 11.85 2.84
N GLY A 18 2.52 12.35 1.60
CA GLY A 18 3.65 12.92 0.87
C GLY A 18 4.71 11.89 0.46
N LYS A 19 4.42 10.60 0.56
CA LYS A 19 5.31 9.50 0.19
C LYS A 19 4.69 8.67 -0.92
N GLN A 20 5.54 8.13 -1.78
CA GLN A 20 5.15 7.22 -2.86
C GLN A 20 5.75 5.83 -2.61
N THR A 21 5.00 4.80 -2.98
CA THR A 21 5.42 3.40 -2.86
C THR A 21 4.84 2.64 -4.05
N THR A 22 5.64 1.78 -4.67
CA THR A 22 5.16 0.97 -5.80
C THR A 22 4.34 -0.21 -5.29
N VAL A 23 3.49 -0.77 -6.14
CA VAL A 23 2.76 -2.02 -5.82
C VAL A 23 3.74 -3.17 -5.55
N ARG A 24 4.87 -3.20 -6.27
CA ARG A 24 5.94 -4.19 -6.05
C ARG A 24 6.53 -4.08 -4.64
N ASP A 25 6.84 -2.86 -4.19
CA ASP A 25 7.38 -2.64 -2.85
C ASP A 25 6.38 -3.05 -1.77
N PHE A 26 5.08 -2.76 -2.00
CA PHE A 26 4.03 -3.21 -1.09
C PHE A 26 3.98 -4.73 -0.99
N CYS A 27 4.06 -5.46 -2.12
CA CYS A 27 4.17 -6.92 -2.12
C CYS A 27 5.39 -7.38 -1.31
N ASN A 28 6.56 -6.78 -1.55
CA ASN A 28 7.79 -7.14 -0.82
C ASN A 28 7.64 -6.93 0.70
N LEU A 29 7.06 -5.80 1.13
CA LEU A 29 6.80 -5.54 2.54
C LEU A 29 5.82 -6.56 3.12
N ALA A 30 4.75 -6.89 2.41
CA ALA A 30 3.74 -7.83 2.90
C ALA A 30 4.28 -9.25 3.08
N PHE A 31 5.04 -9.78 2.11
CA PHE A 31 5.66 -11.11 2.23
C PHE A 31 6.72 -11.15 3.32
N LYS A 32 7.45 -10.05 3.54
CA LYS A 32 8.44 -9.96 4.61
C LYS A 32 7.81 -10.11 6.01
N GLU A 33 6.60 -9.59 6.23
CA GLU A 33 5.89 -9.72 7.52
C GLU A 33 5.56 -11.18 7.88
N ILE A 34 5.46 -12.08 6.89
CA ILE A 34 5.28 -13.52 7.08
C ILE A 34 6.57 -14.32 6.93
N GLY A 35 7.73 -13.66 6.98
CA GLY A 35 9.05 -14.29 6.92
C GLY A 35 9.44 -14.80 5.53
N MET A 36 8.83 -14.29 4.47
CA MET A 36 9.13 -14.65 3.08
C MET A 36 9.83 -13.49 2.36
N GLU A 37 10.79 -13.82 1.50
CA GLU A 37 11.44 -12.86 0.61
C GLU A 37 11.08 -13.21 -0.84
N LEU A 38 10.72 -12.20 -1.63
CA LEU A 38 10.41 -12.38 -3.06
C LEU A 38 11.62 -12.03 -3.93
N GLU A 39 11.89 -12.88 -4.91
CA GLU A 39 12.79 -12.63 -6.03
C GLU A 39 11.96 -12.44 -7.30
N TRP A 40 12.22 -11.34 -8.02
CA TRP A 40 11.47 -10.97 -9.21
C TRP A 40 12.25 -11.38 -10.46
N GLU A 41 11.55 -12.01 -11.41
CA GLU A 41 12.11 -12.48 -12.67
C GLU A 41 11.12 -12.21 -13.80
N GLY A 42 11.63 -11.87 -14.99
CA GLY A 42 10.83 -11.46 -16.14
C GLY A 42 10.50 -9.98 -16.12
N GLU A 43 9.71 -9.53 -17.09
CA GLU A 43 9.34 -8.13 -17.27
C GLU A 43 7.89 -8.02 -17.76
N GLY A 44 7.22 -6.91 -17.45
CA GLY A 44 5.87 -6.63 -17.91
C GLY A 44 4.87 -7.72 -17.51
N ILE A 45 4.17 -8.29 -18.49
CA ILE A 45 3.14 -9.32 -18.25
C ILE A 45 3.72 -10.68 -17.89
N ASP A 46 4.99 -10.92 -18.23
CA ASP A 46 5.69 -12.19 -17.97
C ASP A 46 6.43 -12.16 -16.62
N GLU A 47 6.36 -11.03 -15.91
CA GLU A 47 6.97 -10.88 -14.60
C GLU A 47 6.30 -11.77 -13.53
N VAL A 48 7.15 -12.41 -12.72
CA VAL A 48 6.75 -13.25 -11.60
C VAL A 48 7.55 -12.93 -10.34
N GLY A 49 6.89 -13.02 -9.18
CA GLY A 49 7.52 -12.99 -7.87
C GLY A 49 7.63 -14.40 -7.31
N LYS A 50 8.86 -14.90 -7.17
CA LYS A 50 9.18 -16.24 -6.62
C LYS A 50 9.62 -16.11 -5.18
N GLU A 51 9.21 -17.05 -4.34
CA GLU A 51 9.74 -17.17 -2.99
C GLU A 51 11.21 -17.62 -3.06
N LYS A 52 12.08 -16.82 -2.45
CA LYS A 52 13.52 -17.03 -2.44
C LYS A 52 13.87 -18.38 -1.83
N GLY A 53 14.70 -19.16 -2.55
CA GLY A 53 15.19 -20.46 -2.10
C GLY A 53 14.22 -21.64 -2.28
N THR A 54 12.93 -21.39 -2.56
CA THR A 54 11.97 -22.48 -2.87
C THR A 54 11.67 -22.57 -4.35
N GLY A 55 11.79 -21.46 -5.09
CA GLY A 55 11.43 -21.38 -6.50
C GLY A 55 9.92 -21.37 -6.76
N ILE A 56 9.09 -21.38 -5.72
CA ILE A 56 7.64 -21.36 -5.81
C ILE A 56 7.19 -19.96 -6.23
N VAL A 57 6.43 -19.86 -7.32
CA VAL A 57 5.84 -18.58 -7.75
C VAL A 57 4.67 -18.21 -6.82
N ARG A 58 4.78 -17.06 -6.16
CA ARG A 58 3.75 -16.52 -5.26
C ARG A 58 2.96 -15.37 -5.87
N VAL A 59 3.56 -14.62 -6.80
CA VAL A 59 2.94 -13.47 -7.48
C VAL A 59 3.11 -13.61 -8.99
N LYS A 60 2.05 -13.29 -9.75
CA LYS A 60 2.07 -13.22 -11.22
C LYS A 60 1.28 -12.01 -11.69
N VAL A 61 1.69 -11.45 -12.82
CA VAL A 61 0.92 -10.41 -13.51
C VAL A 61 -0.19 -11.06 -14.34
N ASN A 62 -1.39 -10.50 -14.32
CA ASN A 62 -2.48 -10.92 -15.19
C ASN A 62 -3.03 -9.70 -15.95
N PRO A 63 -2.98 -9.69 -17.30
CA PRO A 63 -3.48 -8.59 -18.14
C PRO A 63 -4.92 -8.19 -17.84
N LYS A 64 -5.76 -9.11 -17.34
CA LYS A 64 -7.16 -8.83 -16.97
C LYS A 64 -7.30 -7.72 -15.92
N TYR A 65 -6.30 -7.50 -15.07
CA TYR A 65 -6.35 -6.48 -14.02
C TYR A 65 -5.85 -5.09 -14.47
N TYR A 66 -5.34 -4.96 -15.70
CA TYR A 66 -4.96 -3.66 -16.26
C TYR A 66 -6.20 -2.83 -16.57
N ARG A 67 -6.10 -1.52 -16.36
CA ARG A 67 -7.18 -0.59 -16.69
C ARG A 67 -6.90 0.07 -18.04
N PRO A 68 -7.92 0.32 -18.88
CA PRO A 68 -7.74 1.01 -20.16
C PRO A 68 -7.11 2.40 -20.03
N THR A 69 -7.32 3.03 -18.88
CA THR A 69 -6.74 4.32 -18.49
C THR A 69 -6.08 4.13 -17.13
N GLU A 70 -4.75 4.21 -17.11
CA GLU A 70 -3.98 4.10 -15.88
C GLU A 70 -3.65 5.48 -15.32
N VAL A 71 -3.58 5.58 -14.00
CA VAL A 71 -3.03 6.78 -13.34
C VAL A 71 -1.58 6.45 -12.99
N GLU A 72 -0.64 7.01 -13.75
CA GLU A 72 0.78 6.65 -13.63
C GLU A 72 1.37 6.95 -12.25
N THR A 73 0.93 8.05 -11.62
CA THR A 73 1.49 8.51 -10.36
C THR A 73 0.48 9.31 -9.55
N LEU A 74 0.47 9.07 -8.24
CA LEU A 74 -0.24 9.88 -7.26
C LEU A 74 0.75 10.24 -6.15
N LEU A 75 0.96 11.54 -5.96
CA LEU A 75 1.78 12.10 -4.89
C LEU A 75 1.12 13.38 -4.40
N GLY A 76 0.46 13.30 -3.25
CA GLY A 76 -0.21 14.45 -2.63
C GLY A 76 0.73 15.28 -1.77
N ASP A 77 0.59 16.60 -1.82
CA ASP A 77 1.28 17.55 -0.93
C ASP A 77 0.36 17.98 0.23
N PRO A 78 0.57 17.49 1.46
CA PRO A 78 -0.26 17.85 2.62
C PRO A 78 0.21 19.14 3.33
N SER A 79 1.12 19.94 2.75
CA SER A 79 1.71 21.11 3.42
C SER A 79 0.68 22.11 3.92
N LYS A 80 -0.41 22.34 3.17
CA LYS A 80 -1.52 23.21 3.61
C LYS A 80 -2.22 22.64 4.86
N ALA A 81 -2.53 21.34 4.85
CA ALA A 81 -3.20 20.68 5.97
C ALA A 81 -2.31 20.69 7.24
N LYS A 82 -0.99 20.50 7.08
CA LYS A 82 -0.03 20.59 8.18
C LYS A 82 0.03 21.99 8.78
N LYS A 83 0.15 23.02 7.95
CA LYS A 83 0.27 24.41 8.39
C LYS A 83 -1.02 24.95 9.04
N VAL A 84 -2.18 24.66 8.46
CA VAL A 84 -3.46 25.27 8.86
C VAL A 84 -4.18 24.42 9.92
N LEU A 85 -4.19 23.09 9.76
CA LEU A 85 -4.96 22.19 10.64
C LEU A 85 -4.08 21.46 11.66
N GLY A 86 -2.76 21.69 11.63
CA GLY A 86 -1.77 20.92 12.41
C GLY A 86 -1.84 19.42 12.12
N TRP A 87 -2.37 19.01 10.96
CA TRP A 87 -2.61 17.62 10.62
C TRP A 87 -1.38 17.01 9.93
N GLU A 88 -1.00 15.81 10.35
CA GLU A 88 0.07 15.03 9.76
C GLU A 88 -0.27 13.55 9.84
N ALA A 89 0.14 12.78 8.83
CA ALA A 89 -0.04 11.34 8.82
C ALA A 89 0.81 10.69 9.93
N GLN A 90 0.20 9.85 10.76
CA GLN A 90 0.87 9.23 11.91
C GLN A 90 1.32 7.79 11.65
N ILE A 91 0.76 7.15 10.62
CA ILE A 91 1.03 5.75 10.27
C ILE A 91 1.92 5.72 9.02
N SER A 92 3.06 5.04 9.11
CA SER A 92 3.93 4.79 7.96
C SER A 92 3.41 3.65 7.09
N ILE A 93 3.96 3.51 5.88
CA ILE A 93 3.62 2.39 5.00
C ILE A 93 3.98 1.04 5.63
N ASP A 94 5.14 0.94 6.32
CA ASP A 94 5.55 -0.28 7.01
C ASP A 94 4.59 -0.66 8.14
N GLN A 95 4.14 0.33 8.93
CA GLN A 95 3.17 0.11 10.00
C GLN A 95 1.81 -0.34 9.44
N LEU A 96 1.36 0.30 8.36
CA LEU A 96 0.11 -0.06 7.68
C LEU A 96 0.17 -1.50 7.16
N VAL A 97 1.24 -1.87 6.44
CA VAL A 97 1.40 -3.22 5.90
C VAL A 97 1.41 -4.26 7.02
N LYS A 98 2.18 -4.00 8.08
CA LYS A 98 2.24 -4.87 9.25
C LYS A 98 0.87 -5.08 9.90
N GLU A 99 0.10 -4.02 10.10
CA GLU A 99 -1.23 -4.08 10.69
C GLU A 99 -2.21 -4.88 9.82
N MET A 100 -2.21 -4.62 8.50
CA MET A 100 -3.08 -5.31 7.54
C MET A 100 -2.76 -6.80 7.47
N VAL A 101 -1.50 -7.18 7.29
CA VAL A 101 -1.08 -8.58 7.19
C VAL A 101 -1.37 -9.34 8.48
N ALA A 102 -1.05 -8.75 9.64
CA ALA A 102 -1.34 -9.39 10.93
C ALA A 102 -2.84 -9.62 11.12
N SER A 103 -3.67 -8.67 10.69
CA SER A 103 -5.13 -8.78 10.78
C SER A 103 -5.67 -9.89 9.87
N ASP A 104 -5.21 -9.96 8.62
CA ASP A 104 -5.64 -11.01 7.68
C ASP A 104 -5.15 -12.40 8.11
N VAL A 105 -3.93 -12.52 8.64
CA VAL A 105 -3.43 -13.79 9.19
C VAL A 105 -4.30 -14.24 10.36
N ALA A 106 -4.65 -13.34 11.28
CA ALA A 106 -5.52 -13.65 12.41
C ALA A 106 -6.93 -14.08 11.93
N LEU A 107 -7.50 -13.35 10.96
CA LEU A 107 -8.80 -13.65 10.39
C LEU A 107 -8.81 -15.03 9.71
N MET A 108 -7.85 -15.31 8.84
CA MET A 108 -7.77 -16.56 8.07
C MET A 108 -7.43 -17.76 8.96
N THR A 109 -6.70 -17.55 10.05
CA THR A 109 -6.46 -18.59 11.07
C THR A 109 -7.74 -18.95 11.81
N ALA A 110 -8.59 -17.97 12.11
CA ALA A 110 -9.86 -18.18 12.80
C ALA A 110 -10.97 -18.72 11.88
N ASN A 111 -11.02 -18.23 10.64
CA ASN A 111 -12.00 -18.63 9.63
C ASN A 111 -11.34 -18.64 8.23
N PRO A 112 -10.94 -19.81 7.72
CA PRO A 112 -10.36 -19.94 6.39
C PRO A 112 -11.30 -19.59 5.21
N MET A 113 -12.58 -19.36 5.48
CA MET A 113 -13.62 -19.04 4.50
C MET A 113 -14.12 -17.58 4.60
N ALA A 114 -13.41 -16.72 5.32
CA ALA A 114 -13.80 -15.33 5.53
C ALA A 114 -13.67 -14.46 4.26
#